data_AF-A0A6A4VY77-F1
#
_entry.id   AF-A0A6A4VY77-F1
#
_cell.length_a   1.000
_cell.length_b   1.000
_cell.length_c   1.000
_cell.angle_alpha   90.00
_cell.angle_beta   90.00
_cell.angle_gamma   90.00
#
_symmetry.space_group_name_H-M   'P 1'
#
loop_
_entity.id
_entity.type
_entity.pdbx_description
1 polymer ?
#
loop_
_entity_poly.entity_id
_entity_poly.type
_entity_poly.pdbx_seq_one_letter_code
_entity_poly.pdbx_strand_id
1 'polypeptide(L)'
;MGRTKRVRRRKRAVSAESSVDVDGRLAELVGWMRRHRWSGPGPLRPALFPDTGRGLLSRRPLQPGATLVSIPLSLLVSSATALRSELGAALRAARPAVSAQLAVSLWLALERRRGADSGWRPYLASLPSAYTTPAYCEPRELSADLLPEALLSAARLQHAAVRRNLLRARRLLRETSAPCVAGWELSEEELRHAWVTVKTRAMCVEPEEDLGKRAVRPQRR
;
A
#
# COMPACT_ATOMS: atom_id res chain seq x y z
N MET A 1 34.03 14.63 -26.03
CA MET A 1 33.28 14.02 -24.90
C MET A 1 31.95 13.44 -25.39
N GLY A 2 31.80 12.11 -25.42
CA GLY A 2 30.70 11.43 -26.14
C GLY A 2 29.33 11.41 -25.45
N ARG A 3 28.26 11.37 -26.27
CA ARG A 3 26.84 11.27 -25.88
C ARG A 3 26.57 10.17 -24.84
N THR A 4 27.23 9.01 -24.95
CA THR A 4 27.11 7.87 -24.02
C THR A 4 27.57 8.19 -22.60
N LYS A 5 28.61 9.02 -22.45
CA LYS A 5 29.14 9.46 -21.15
C LYS A 5 28.16 10.43 -20.47
N ARG A 6 27.50 11.30 -21.24
CA ARG A 6 26.43 12.20 -20.75
C ARG A 6 25.17 11.43 -20.33
N VAL A 7 24.74 10.44 -21.10
CA VAL A 7 23.58 9.58 -20.74
C VAL A 7 23.87 8.76 -19.48
N ARG A 8 25.04 8.12 -19.37
CA ARG A 8 25.44 7.40 -18.15
C ARG A 8 25.55 8.31 -16.93
N ARG A 9 26.05 9.54 -17.10
CA ARG A 9 26.19 10.52 -16.01
C ARG A 9 24.83 11.09 -15.58
N ARG A 10 23.90 11.34 -16.51
CA ARG A 10 22.50 11.68 -16.19
C ARG A 10 21.78 10.55 -15.48
N LYS A 11 21.89 9.31 -15.96
CA LYS A 11 21.32 8.13 -15.29
C LYS A 11 21.88 7.97 -13.86
N ARG A 12 23.21 8.09 -13.68
CA ARG A 12 23.84 8.04 -12.35
C ARG A 12 23.38 9.17 -11.41
N ALA A 13 23.18 10.38 -11.92
CA ALA A 13 22.74 11.52 -11.11
C ALA A 13 21.27 11.36 -10.66
N VAL A 14 20.36 10.97 -11.56
CA VAL A 14 18.95 10.70 -11.23
C VAL A 14 18.81 9.52 -10.26
N SER A 15 19.63 8.47 -10.42
CA SER A 15 19.68 7.35 -9.47
C SER A 15 20.23 7.76 -8.11
N ALA A 16 21.20 8.67 -8.04
CA ALA A 16 21.82 9.10 -6.79
C ALA A 16 20.89 9.96 -5.93
N GLU A 17 20.25 10.99 -6.50
CA GLU A 17 19.35 11.89 -5.75
C GLU A 17 18.09 11.17 -5.24
N SER A 18 17.53 10.24 -6.02
CA SER A 18 16.38 9.43 -5.60
C SER A 18 16.75 8.32 -4.61
N SER A 19 17.99 7.84 -4.61
CA SER A 19 18.44 6.78 -3.69
C SER A 19 18.55 7.24 -2.24
N VAL A 20 19.03 8.45 -2.00
CA VAL A 20 19.30 8.94 -0.64
C VAL A 20 18.01 9.17 0.16
N ASP A 21 16.98 9.78 -0.43
CA ASP A 21 15.67 9.99 0.23
C ASP A 21 14.92 8.66 0.45
N VAL A 22 15.00 7.75 -0.52
CA VAL A 22 14.40 6.41 -0.39
C VAL A 22 15.06 5.60 0.72
N ASP A 23 16.39 5.64 0.83
CA ASP A 23 17.14 4.98 1.89
C ASP A 23 16.78 5.56 3.27
N GLY A 24 16.58 6.88 3.37
CA GLY A 24 16.14 7.55 4.59
C GLY A 24 14.76 7.10 5.08
N ARG A 25 13.75 7.14 4.20
CA ARG A 25 12.36 6.73 4.54
C ARG A 25 12.29 5.27 4.96
N LEU A 26 13.09 4.41 4.35
CA LEU A 26 13.08 2.98 4.63
C LEU A 26 13.90 2.64 5.88
N ALA A 27 14.98 3.36 6.15
CA ALA A 27 15.65 3.30 7.46
C ALA A 27 14.70 3.73 8.60
N GLU A 28 13.91 4.79 8.38
CA GLU A 28 12.90 5.23 9.32
C GLU A 28 11.84 4.14 9.57
N LEU A 29 11.33 3.52 8.50
CA LEU A 29 10.40 2.39 8.61
C LEU A 29 11.00 1.25 9.44
N VAL A 30 12.23 0.82 9.14
CA VAL A 30 12.90 -0.26 9.89
C VAL A 30 13.05 0.10 11.37
N GLY A 31 13.45 1.34 11.67
CA GLY A 31 13.57 1.83 13.04
C GLY A 31 12.21 1.85 13.77
N TRP A 32 11.15 2.29 13.09
CA TRP A 32 9.78 2.25 13.63
C TRP A 32 9.30 0.81 13.88
N MET A 33 9.51 -0.11 12.95
CA MET A 33 9.12 -1.52 13.11
C MET A 33 9.88 -2.18 14.28
N ARG A 34 11.17 -1.86 14.46
CA ARG A 34 11.96 -2.37 15.60
C ARG A 34 11.41 -1.92 16.95
N ARG A 35 10.97 -0.67 17.07
CA ARG A 35 10.27 -0.16 18.27
C ARG A 35 8.97 -0.91 18.55
N HIS A 36 8.36 -1.50 17.52
CA HIS A 36 7.15 -2.32 17.60
C HIS A 36 7.46 -3.83 17.64
N ARG A 37 8.59 -4.20 18.25
CA ARG A 37 9.00 -5.60 18.52
C ARG A 37 9.27 -6.45 17.27
N TRP A 38 9.61 -5.83 16.14
CA TRP A 38 10.14 -6.56 15.00
C TRP A 38 11.65 -6.77 15.12
N SER A 39 12.12 -8.02 14.99
CA SER A 39 13.55 -8.37 15.06
C SER A 39 14.39 -7.84 13.88
N GLY A 40 13.75 -7.28 12.86
CA GLY A 40 14.42 -6.72 11.69
C GLY A 40 14.45 -7.66 10.48
N PRO A 41 14.96 -7.17 9.33
CA PRO A 41 14.88 -7.85 8.04
C PRO A 41 15.86 -9.03 7.88
N GLY A 42 16.49 -9.50 8.96
CA GLY A 42 17.51 -10.55 8.91
C GLY A 42 18.63 -10.22 7.92
N PRO A 43 18.89 -11.06 6.90
CA PRO A 43 19.94 -10.82 5.91
C PRO A 43 19.57 -9.79 4.83
N LEU A 44 18.31 -9.35 4.80
CA LEU A 44 17.82 -8.47 3.75
C LEU A 44 18.11 -7.02 4.08
N ARG A 45 18.43 -6.24 3.05
CA ARG A 45 18.47 -4.78 3.12
C ARG A 45 17.61 -4.17 2.02
N PRO A 46 17.01 -3.00 2.29
CA PRO A 46 16.53 -2.08 1.27
C PRO A 46 17.50 -1.89 0.10
N ALA A 47 16.97 -1.86 -1.12
CA ALA A 47 17.71 -1.46 -2.32
C ALA A 47 16.77 -0.90 -3.41
N LEU A 48 17.34 -0.11 -4.31
CA LEU A 48 16.70 0.30 -5.57
C LEU A 48 17.25 -0.52 -6.73
N PHE A 49 16.33 -1.10 -7.49
CA PHE A 49 16.61 -1.86 -8.69
C PHE A 49 16.17 -1.05 -9.92
N PRO A 50 16.97 -0.99 -11.00
CA PRO A 50 16.62 -0.23 -12.19
C PRO A 50 15.27 -0.60 -12.81
N ASP A 51 14.91 -1.89 -12.78
CA ASP A 51 13.75 -2.39 -13.53
C ASP A 51 12.47 -2.46 -12.67
N THR A 52 12.60 -2.76 -11.37
CA THR A 52 11.45 -2.97 -10.47
C THR A 52 11.27 -1.84 -9.44
N GLY A 53 12.22 -0.91 -9.36
CA GLY A 53 12.25 0.12 -8.33
C GLY A 53 12.66 -0.44 -6.96
N ARG A 54 11.99 0.00 -5.89
CA ARG A 54 12.33 -0.40 -4.52
C ARG A 54 12.10 -1.90 -4.29
N GLY A 55 13.06 -2.56 -3.65
CA GLY A 55 12.97 -3.96 -3.26
C GLY A 55 13.91 -4.31 -2.10
N LEU A 56 14.09 -5.61 -1.88
CA LEU A 56 14.98 -6.15 -0.87
C LEU A 56 16.12 -6.92 -1.53
N LEU A 57 17.34 -6.66 -1.06
CA LEU A 57 18.57 -7.33 -1.48
C LEU A 57 19.10 -8.17 -0.32
N SER A 58 19.43 -9.44 -0.57
CA SER A 58 20.13 -10.25 0.43
C SER A 58 21.62 -9.90 0.48
N ARG A 59 22.18 -9.82 1.69
CA ARG A 59 23.62 -9.62 1.92
C ARG A 59 24.42 -10.93 1.96
N ARG A 60 23.74 -12.08 1.96
CA ARG A 60 24.34 -13.42 2.00
C ARG A 60 23.53 -14.42 1.16
N PRO A 61 24.10 -15.57 0.79
CA PRO A 61 23.35 -16.63 0.13
C PRO A 61 22.10 -17.03 0.95
N LEU A 62 20.99 -17.25 0.24
CA LEU A 62 19.73 -17.71 0.83
C LEU A 62 19.60 -19.21 0.60
N GLN A 63 19.12 -19.93 1.61
CA GLN A 63 18.83 -21.36 1.49
C GLN A 63 17.33 -21.56 1.21
N PRO A 64 16.96 -22.50 0.33
CA PRO A 64 15.56 -22.87 0.14
C PRO A 64 14.88 -23.22 1.49
N GLY A 65 13.65 -22.75 1.68
CA GLY A 65 12.89 -22.97 2.92
C GLY A 65 13.26 -22.06 4.10
N ALA A 66 14.33 -21.27 4.02
CA ALA A 66 14.69 -20.33 5.08
C ALA A 66 13.69 -19.16 5.16
N THR A 67 13.28 -18.81 6.38
CA THR A 67 12.47 -17.60 6.61
C THR A 67 13.27 -16.35 6.26
N LEU A 68 12.84 -15.62 5.24
CA LEU A 68 13.49 -14.38 4.81
C LEU A 68 13.12 -13.19 5.70
N VAL A 69 11.85 -13.09 6.06
CA VAL A 69 11.29 -12.04 6.90
C VAL A 69 10.11 -12.59 7.69
N SER A 70 10.00 -12.20 8.95
CA SER A 70 8.83 -12.47 9.80
C SER A 70 8.35 -11.13 10.34
N ILE A 71 7.08 -10.78 10.11
CA ILE A 71 6.49 -9.51 10.52
C ILE A 71 5.40 -9.78 11.57
N PRO A 72 5.45 -9.17 12.76
CA PRO A 72 4.39 -9.23 13.75
C PRO A 72 3.03 -8.80 13.18
N LEU A 73 1.95 -9.50 13.54
CA LEU A 73 0.58 -9.14 13.12
C LEU A 73 0.18 -7.72 13.54
N SER A 74 0.73 -7.22 14.65
CA SER A 74 0.52 -5.85 15.13
C SER A 74 1.00 -4.78 14.16
N LEU A 75 1.91 -5.11 13.24
CA LEU A 75 2.43 -4.23 12.20
C LEU A 75 1.65 -4.30 10.88
N LEU A 76 0.60 -5.14 10.81
CA LEU A 76 -0.25 -5.24 9.64
C LEU A 76 -1.41 -4.25 9.69
N VAL A 77 -1.68 -3.63 8.54
CA VAL A 77 -2.90 -2.86 8.32
C VAL A 77 -3.97 -3.80 7.77
N SER A 78 -5.08 -3.91 8.50
CA SER A 78 -6.22 -4.79 8.15
C SER A 78 -7.55 -4.03 8.23
N SER A 79 -8.63 -4.67 7.80
CA SER A 79 -9.99 -4.17 8.08
C SER A 79 -10.23 -4.00 9.58
N ALA A 80 -9.67 -4.88 10.41
CA ALA A 80 -9.74 -4.75 11.86
C ALA A 80 -8.99 -3.51 12.37
N THR A 81 -7.86 -3.14 11.76
CA THR A 81 -7.14 -1.88 12.04
C THR A 81 -8.04 -0.67 11.75
N ALA A 82 -8.73 -0.67 10.61
CA ALA A 82 -9.68 0.39 10.25
C ALA A 82 -10.90 0.45 11.20
N LEU A 83 -11.44 -0.71 11.59
CA LEU A 83 -12.58 -0.79 12.51
C LEU A 83 -12.23 -0.40 13.95
N ARG A 84 -10.97 -0.59 14.39
CA ARG A 84 -10.51 -0.16 15.71
C ARG A 84 -10.08 1.31 15.77
N SER A 85 -9.97 2.00 14.64
CA SER A 85 -9.61 3.42 14.63
C SER A 85 -10.80 4.31 15.00
N GLU A 86 -10.56 5.61 15.09
CA GLU A 86 -11.61 6.63 15.28
C GLU A 86 -12.67 6.63 14.16
N LEU A 87 -12.34 6.11 12.97
CA LEU A 87 -13.29 5.92 11.87
C LEU A 87 -14.23 4.72 12.10
N GLY A 88 -13.86 3.85 13.03
CA GLY A 88 -14.50 2.55 13.24
C GLY A 88 -15.99 2.62 13.55
N ALA A 89 -16.43 3.62 14.32
CA ALA A 89 -17.86 3.81 14.61
C ALA A 89 -18.66 4.07 13.32
N ALA A 90 -18.16 4.96 12.46
CA ALA A 90 -18.76 5.25 11.16
C ALA A 90 -18.82 3.99 10.27
N LEU A 91 -17.70 3.28 10.17
CA LEU A 91 -17.59 2.07 9.35
C LEU A 91 -18.57 0.97 9.79
N ARG A 92 -18.75 0.77 11.10
CA ARG A 92 -19.71 -0.22 11.64
C ARG A 92 -21.17 0.20 11.43
N ALA A 93 -21.46 1.49 11.56
CA ALA A 93 -22.81 2.02 11.39
C ALA A 93 -23.27 2.07 9.92
N ALA A 94 -22.32 2.05 8.98
CA ALA A 94 -22.59 2.22 7.56
C ALA A 94 -23.59 1.19 7.00
N ARG A 95 -24.63 1.68 6.32
CA ARG A 95 -25.61 0.86 5.59
C ARG A 95 -25.68 1.25 4.11
N PRO A 96 -25.53 0.32 3.15
CA PRO A 96 -25.08 -1.07 3.31
C PRO A 96 -23.64 -1.17 3.88
N ALA A 97 -23.25 -2.35 4.35
CA ALA A 97 -21.91 -2.56 4.92
C ALA A 97 -20.80 -2.15 3.94
N VAL A 98 -19.74 -1.53 4.46
CA VAL A 98 -18.57 -1.11 3.70
C VAL A 98 -17.68 -2.32 3.45
N SER A 99 -17.14 -2.47 2.24
CA SER A 99 -16.19 -3.55 1.94
C SER A 99 -14.89 -3.38 2.72
N ALA A 100 -14.22 -4.50 3.05
CA ALA A 100 -12.93 -4.46 3.73
C ALA A 100 -11.90 -3.59 2.98
N GLN A 101 -11.89 -3.67 1.64
CA GLN A 101 -11.02 -2.85 0.79
C GLN A 101 -11.31 -1.35 0.98
N LEU A 102 -12.58 -0.93 0.97
CA LEU A 102 -12.94 0.48 1.14
C LEU A 102 -12.67 0.96 2.57
N ALA A 103 -12.91 0.13 3.59
CA ALA A 103 -12.60 0.45 4.97
C ALA A 103 -11.09 0.73 5.17
N VAL A 104 -10.23 -0.15 4.64
CA VAL A 104 -8.77 0.04 4.70
C VAL A 104 -8.33 1.25 3.85
N SER A 105 -8.96 1.47 2.69
CA SER A 105 -8.65 2.63 1.84
C SER A 105 -8.97 3.95 2.55
N LEU A 106 -10.12 4.05 3.21
CA LEU A 106 -10.49 5.22 3.99
C LEU A 106 -9.56 5.44 5.18
N TRP A 107 -9.20 4.38 5.89
CA TRP A 107 -8.23 4.44 6.98
C TRP A 107 -6.86 4.97 6.47
N LEU A 108 -6.36 4.45 5.35
CA LEU A 108 -5.12 4.91 4.74
C LEU A 108 -5.17 6.39 4.34
N ALA A 109 -6.28 6.84 3.76
CA ALA A 109 -6.46 8.23 3.36
C ALA A 109 -6.49 9.17 4.59
N LEU A 110 -7.21 8.78 5.64
CA LEU A 110 -7.28 9.54 6.89
C LEU A 110 -5.91 9.64 7.57
N GLU A 111 -5.20 8.53 7.71
CA GLU A 111 -3.87 8.51 8.33
C GLU A 111 -2.83 9.30 7.52
N ARG A 112 -2.94 9.31 6.18
CA ARG A 112 -2.10 10.18 5.35
C ARG A 112 -2.38 11.66 5.60
N ARG A 113 -3.66 12.05 5.71
CA ARG A 113 -4.07 13.43 5.99
C ARG A 113 -3.54 13.92 7.34
N ARG A 114 -3.45 13.03 8.34
CA ARG A 114 -2.84 13.32 9.66
C ARG A 114 -1.35 13.67 9.57
N GLY A 115 -0.65 13.23 8.53
CA GLY A 115 0.74 13.58 8.30
C GLY A 115 1.65 13.23 9.48
N ALA A 116 2.21 14.24 10.13
CA ALA A 116 3.13 14.08 11.27
C ALA A 116 2.45 13.46 12.50
N ASP A 117 1.14 13.65 12.66
CA ASP A 117 0.38 13.17 13.82
C ASP A 117 0.00 11.68 13.70
N SER A 118 0.23 11.06 12.54
CA SER A 118 -0.03 9.64 12.36
C SER A 118 1.07 8.79 13.00
N GLY A 119 0.68 7.91 13.92
CA GLY A 119 1.58 6.86 14.45
C GLY A 119 2.08 5.88 13.38
N TRP A 120 1.41 5.83 12.22
CA TRP A 120 1.76 5.00 11.05
C TRP A 120 2.60 5.76 10.01
N ARG A 121 2.99 7.01 10.27
CA ARG A 121 3.74 7.86 9.35
C ARG A 121 4.92 7.15 8.68
N PRO A 122 5.79 6.38 9.38
CA PRO A 122 6.93 5.72 8.72
C PRO A 122 6.49 4.66 7.69
N TYR A 123 5.41 3.92 7.98
CA TYR A 123 4.81 3.01 7.01
C TYR A 123 4.23 3.78 5.82
N LEU A 124 3.43 4.82 6.08
CA LEU A 124 2.77 5.58 5.03
C LEU A 124 3.75 6.31 4.11
N ALA A 125 4.83 6.87 4.65
CA ALA A 125 5.90 7.52 3.91
C ALA A 125 6.71 6.55 3.04
N SER A 126 6.74 5.27 3.43
CA SER A 126 7.39 4.21 2.64
C SER A 126 6.56 3.76 1.43
N LEU A 127 5.25 4.01 1.40
CA LEU A 127 4.39 3.63 0.27
C LEU A 127 4.72 4.46 -0.98
N PRO A 128 4.48 3.96 -2.20
CA PRO A 128 4.69 4.77 -3.40
C PRO A 128 3.83 6.02 -3.41
N SER A 129 4.36 7.11 -3.96
CA SER A 129 3.61 8.35 -4.21
C SER A 129 2.66 8.22 -5.41
N ALA A 130 2.98 7.35 -6.38
CA ALA A 130 2.17 7.11 -7.56
C ALA A 130 2.20 5.62 -7.97
N TYR A 131 1.26 5.25 -8.84
CA TYR A 131 1.10 3.90 -9.37
C TYR A 131 0.94 3.92 -10.88
N THR A 132 1.25 2.78 -11.51
CA THR A 132 1.11 2.54 -12.95
C THR A 132 -0.03 1.58 -13.26
N THR A 133 -0.98 1.41 -12.33
CA THR A 133 -2.15 0.55 -12.56
C THR A 133 -3.13 1.20 -13.55
N PRO A 134 -4.00 0.44 -14.23
CA PRO A 134 -4.99 1.00 -15.15
C PRO A 134 -5.92 2.07 -14.56
N ALA A 135 -6.07 2.16 -13.23
CA ALA A 135 -6.79 3.25 -12.55
C ALA A 135 -6.13 4.64 -12.71
N TYR A 136 -4.88 4.68 -13.18
CA TYR A 136 -4.09 5.89 -13.40
C TYR A 136 -3.94 6.23 -14.89
N CYS A 137 -4.52 5.44 -15.79
CA CYS A 137 -4.49 5.76 -17.20
C CYS A 137 -5.21 7.09 -17.47
N GLU A 138 -4.56 7.97 -18.20
CA GLU A 138 -5.12 9.23 -18.64
C GLU A 138 -6.10 9.01 -19.81
N PRO A 139 -7.07 9.92 -20.05
CA PRO A 139 -8.02 9.77 -21.14
C PRO A 139 -7.38 9.51 -22.52
N ARG A 140 -6.22 10.13 -22.79
CA ARG A 140 -5.47 9.92 -24.04
C ARG A 140 -4.88 8.51 -24.18
N GLU A 141 -4.60 7.84 -23.06
CA GLU A 141 -4.08 6.46 -23.04
C GLU A 141 -5.21 5.44 -23.19
N LEU A 142 -6.45 5.84 -22.90
CA LEU A 142 -7.66 5.01 -23.00
C LEU A 142 -8.25 5.02 -24.43
N SER A 143 -7.40 4.85 -25.44
CA SER A 143 -7.82 4.73 -26.85
C SER A 143 -7.70 3.29 -27.37
N ALA A 144 -8.62 2.90 -28.24
CA ALA A 144 -8.57 1.65 -29.01
C ALA A 144 -7.34 1.58 -29.93
N ASP A 145 -6.77 2.73 -30.29
CA ASP A 145 -5.54 2.79 -31.10
C ASP A 145 -4.29 2.42 -30.29
N LEU A 146 -4.33 2.54 -28.96
CA LEU A 146 -3.19 2.32 -28.07
C LEU A 146 -3.31 1.03 -27.26
N LEU A 147 -4.52 0.64 -26.89
CA LEU A 147 -4.77 -0.48 -26.00
C LEU A 147 -5.78 -1.46 -26.62
N PRO A 148 -5.51 -2.78 -26.59
CA PRO A 148 -6.50 -3.80 -26.90
C PRO A 148 -7.74 -3.68 -26.00
N GLU A 149 -8.91 -4.11 -26.51
CA GLU A 149 -10.19 -3.97 -25.80
C GLU A 149 -10.17 -4.59 -24.39
N ALA A 150 -9.47 -5.71 -24.20
CA ALA A 150 -9.32 -6.32 -22.88
C ALA A 150 -8.66 -5.37 -21.85
N LEU A 151 -7.63 -4.62 -22.25
CA LEU A 151 -6.96 -3.65 -21.40
C LEU A 151 -7.81 -2.39 -21.19
N LEU A 152 -8.49 -1.91 -22.23
CA LEU A 152 -9.44 -0.79 -22.12
C LEU A 152 -10.57 -1.11 -21.15
N SER A 153 -11.19 -2.28 -21.30
CA SER A 153 -12.24 -2.76 -20.40
C SER A 153 -11.73 -2.84 -18.96
N ALA A 154 -10.53 -3.41 -18.74
CA ALA A 154 -9.92 -3.47 -17.42
C ALA A 154 -9.65 -2.06 -16.82
N ALA A 155 -9.21 -1.10 -17.63
CA ALA A 155 -9.04 0.29 -17.20
C ALA A 155 -10.37 0.94 -16.82
N ARG A 156 -11.37 0.87 -17.72
CA ARG A 156 -12.72 1.42 -17.50
C ARG A 156 -13.35 0.86 -16.22
N LEU A 157 -13.23 -0.45 -15.98
CA LEU A 157 -13.70 -1.09 -14.76
C LEU A 157 -13.01 -0.54 -13.50
N GLN A 158 -11.70 -0.28 -13.56
CA GLN A 158 -10.97 0.30 -12.43
C GLN A 158 -11.36 1.76 -12.17
N HIS A 159 -11.50 2.58 -13.21
CA HIS A 159 -11.98 3.95 -13.07
C HIS A 159 -13.40 3.98 -12.48
N ALA A 160 -14.30 3.11 -12.97
CA ALA A 160 -15.65 2.98 -12.44
C ALA A 160 -15.65 2.52 -10.98
N ALA A 161 -14.78 1.57 -10.61
CA ALA A 161 -14.64 1.11 -9.23
C ALA A 161 -14.15 2.22 -8.29
N VAL A 162 -13.15 3.00 -8.69
CA VAL A 162 -12.66 4.15 -7.90
C VAL A 162 -13.78 5.18 -7.70
N ARG A 163 -14.50 5.56 -8.77
CA ARG A 163 -15.62 6.51 -8.69
C ARG A 163 -16.74 6.00 -7.78
N ARG A 164 -17.15 4.73 -7.92
CA ARG A 164 -18.16 4.10 -7.05
C ARG A 164 -17.74 4.13 -5.59
N ASN A 165 -16.49 3.77 -5.30
CA ASN A 165 -15.95 3.81 -3.95
C ASN A 165 -15.86 5.24 -3.41
N LEU A 166 -15.57 6.25 -4.26
CA LEU A 166 -15.54 7.66 -3.88
C LEU A 166 -16.91 8.17 -3.46
N LEU A 167 -17.92 7.89 -4.27
CA LEU A 167 -19.30 8.27 -3.93
C LEU A 167 -19.75 7.60 -2.63
N ARG A 168 -19.42 6.31 -2.46
CA ARG A 168 -19.74 5.58 -1.23
C ARG A 168 -19.03 6.15 -0.01
N ALA A 169 -17.73 6.44 -0.12
CA ALA A 169 -16.91 7.05 0.91
C ALA A 169 -17.44 8.43 1.30
N ARG A 170 -17.65 9.33 0.34
CA ARG A 170 -18.18 10.68 0.59
C ARG A 170 -19.54 10.65 1.27
N ARG A 171 -20.41 9.72 0.88
CA ARG A 171 -21.70 9.52 1.55
C ARG A 171 -21.50 9.14 3.02
N LEU A 172 -20.64 8.16 3.30
CA LEU A 172 -20.32 7.74 4.67
C LEU A 172 -19.76 8.91 5.50
N LEU A 173 -18.84 9.69 4.93
CA LEU A 173 -18.21 10.82 5.61
C LEU A 173 -19.19 11.95 5.93
N ARG A 174 -20.24 12.14 5.11
CA ARG A 174 -21.32 13.10 5.41
C ARG A 174 -22.31 12.60 6.45
N GLU A 175 -22.55 11.29 6.50
CA GLU A 175 -23.50 10.67 7.44
C GLU A 175 -22.91 10.50 8.85
N THR A 176 -21.59 10.60 9.01
CA THR A 176 -20.92 10.41 10.30
C THR A 176 -20.66 11.74 11.00
N SER A 177 -20.77 11.72 12.33
CA SER A 177 -20.37 12.82 13.22
C SER A 177 -19.01 12.60 13.87
N ALA A 178 -18.20 11.66 13.36
CA ALA A 178 -16.90 11.35 13.94
C ALA A 178 -15.94 12.56 13.83
N PRO A 179 -15.37 13.08 14.93
CA PRO A 179 -14.53 14.28 14.92
C PRO A 179 -13.31 14.16 13.99
N CYS A 180 -12.76 12.95 13.85
CA CYS A 180 -11.59 12.68 13.01
C CYS A 180 -11.81 12.98 11.52
N VAL A 181 -13.06 13.05 11.07
CA VAL A 181 -13.43 13.36 9.68
C VAL A 181 -14.19 14.68 9.54
N ALA A 182 -14.27 15.49 10.60
CA ALA A 182 -14.91 16.79 10.54
C ALA A 182 -14.24 17.68 9.47
N GLY A 183 -15.08 18.24 8.59
CA GLY A 183 -14.63 19.07 7.47
C GLY A 183 -13.79 18.33 6.41
N TRP A 184 -13.76 16.99 6.41
CA TRP A 184 -12.97 16.25 5.45
C TRP A 184 -13.67 16.12 4.10
N GLU A 185 -13.19 16.87 3.11
CA GLU A 185 -13.58 16.73 1.72
C GLU A 185 -12.67 15.75 0.98
N LEU A 186 -13.00 14.45 1.05
CA LEU A 186 -12.22 13.41 0.37
C LEU A 186 -12.21 13.64 -1.15
N SER A 187 -11.02 13.87 -1.71
CA SER A 187 -10.78 14.03 -3.15
C SER A 187 -10.74 12.68 -3.88
N GLU A 188 -10.89 12.73 -5.21
CA GLU A 188 -10.73 11.53 -6.03
C GLU A 188 -9.28 11.01 -6.01
N GLU A 189 -8.30 11.90 -5.96
CA GLU A 189 -6.88 11.54 -5.93
C GLU A 189 -6.51 10.79 -4.63
N GLU A 190 -6.92 11.33 -3.47
CA GLU A 190 -6.68 10.68 -2.18
C GLU A 190 -7.25 9.27 -2.13
N LEU A 191 -8.51 9.10 -2.57
CA LEU A 191 -9.13 7.79 -2.56
C LEU A 191 -8.52 6.86 -3.62
N ARG A 192 -8.24 7.35 -4.83
CA ARG A 192 -7.62 6.55 -5.89
C ARG A 192 -6.27 6.01 -5.40
N HIS A 193 -5.46 6.86 -4.78
CA HIS A 193 -4.18 6.46 -4.21
C HIS A 193 -4.36 5.37 -3.15
N ALA A 194 -5.23 5.59 -2.16
CA ALA A 194 -5.47 4.62 -1.10
C ALA A 194 -6.03 3.30 -1.64
N TRP A 195 -7.01 3.36 -2.55
CA TRP A 195 -7.64 2.18 -3.15
C TRP A 195 -6.66 1.35 -3.98
N VAL A 196 -5.81 2.00 -4.78
CA VAL A 196 -4.76 1.31 -5.54
C VAL A 196 -3.65 0.79 -4.62
N THR A 197 -3.32 1.52 -3.55
CA THR A 197 -2.40 1.03 -2.50
C THR A 197 -2.89 -0.32 -1.98
N VAL A 198 -4.16 -0.42 -1.58
CA VAL A 198 -4.75 -1.66 -1.07
C VAL A 198 -4.77 -2.73 -2.17
N LYS A 199 -5.24 -2.40 -3.37
CA LYS A 199 -5.36 -3.37 -4.47
C LYS A 199 -4.01 -4.01 -4.86
N THR A 200 -2.91 -3.26 -4.74
CA THR A 200 -1.58 -3.71 -5.16
C THR A 200 -0.74 -4.32 -4.03
N ARG A 201 -1.16 -4.19 -2.76
CA ARG A 201 -0.36 -4.62 -1.58
C ARG A 201 -1.11 -5.47 -0.58
N ALA A 202 -2.44 -5.50 -0.63
CA ALA A 202 -3.21 -6.30 0.28
C ALA A 202 -3.06 -7.78 -0.06
N MET A 203 -3.03 -8.58 0.99
CA MET A 203 -3.08 -10.04 0.95
C MET A 203 -4.19 -10.50 1.88
N CYS A 204 -4.87 -11.58 1.52
CA CYS A 204 -5.77 -12.25 2.45
C CYS A 204 -4.92 -13.03 3.44
N VAL A 205 -5.13 -12.79 4.73
CA VAL A 205 -4.49 -13.54 5.82
C VAL A 205 -5.61 -14.27 6.53
N GLU A 206 -5.45 -15.59 6.68
CA GLU A 206 -6.41 -16.38 7.44
C GLU A 206 -6.36 -16.00 8.93
N PRO A 207 -7.51 -15.99 9.63
CA PRO A 207 -7.53 -15.74 11.08
C PRO A 207 -6.67 -16.77 11.83
N GLU A 208 -6.04 -16.36 12.94
CA GLU A 208 -5.16 -17.22 13.75
C GLU A 208 -5.80 -18.56 14.16
N GLU A 209 -7.13 -18.61 14.29
CA GLU A 209 -7.88 -19.82 14.67
C GLU A 209 -7.70 -20.99 13.69
N ASP A 210 -7.33 -20.73 12.43
CA ASP A 210 -7.12 -21.77 11.41
C ASP A 210 -5.64 -22.17 11.21
N LEU A 211 -4.70 -21.34 11.67
CA LEU A 211 -3.27 -21.67 11.63
C LEU A 211 -2.90 -22.75 12.65
N GLY A 212 -3.57 -22.76 13.81
CA GLY A 212 -3.41 -23.81 14.83
C GLY A 212 -4.02 -25.17 14.43
N LYS A 213 -5.09 -25.17 13.62
CA LYS A 213 -5.80 -26.41 13.22
C LYS A 213 -5.11 -27.16 12.08
N ARG A 214 -4.35 -26.46 11.22
CA ARG A 214 -3.60 -27.09 10.11
C ARG A 214 -2.29 -27.73 10.55
N ALA A 215 -1.69 -27.31 11.66
CA ALA A 215 -0.44 -27.87 12.17
C ALA A 215 -0.60 -29.29 12.75
N VAL A 216 -1.84 -29.79 12.95
CA VAL A 216 -2.13 -31.09 13.60
C VAL A 216 -2.79 -32.10 12.65
N ARG A 217 -2.48 -32.06 11.34
CA ARG A 217 -2.80 -33.21 10.48
C ARG A 217 -1.60 -34.15 10.42
N PRO A 218 -1.59 -35.29 11.15
CA PRO A 218 -0.56 -36.30 10.94
C PRO A 218 -0.70 -36.82 9.51
N GLN A 219 0.42 -36.82 8.77
CA GLN A 219 0.54 -37.56 7.53
C GLN A 219 0.26 -39.03 7.85
N ARG A 220 -0.91 -39.53 7.42
CA ARG A 220 -1.17 -40.97 7.39
C ARG A 220 -0.24 -41.56 6.35
N ARG A 221 0.63 -42.46 6.82
CA ARG A 221 1.42 -43.38 6.00
C ARG A 221 0.50 -44.37 5.31
#